data_AF-A0A5U3G6Z5-F1
#
_entry.id   AF-A0A5U3G6Z5-F1
#
_cell.length_a   1.000
_cell.length_b   1.000
_cell.length_c   1.000
_cell.angle_alpha   90.00
_cell.angle_beta   90.00
_cell.angle_gamma   90.00
#
_symmetry.space_group_name_H-M   'P 1'
#
loop_
_entity.id
_entity.type
_entity.pdbx_description
1 polymer ?
#
loop_
_entity_poly.entity_id
_entity_poly.type
_entity_poly.pdbx_seq_one_letter_code
_entity_poly.pdbx_strand_id
1 'polypeptide(L)'
;MRLGVFVPKPTKNQADNNEIDASKVFSQLEIAQAEGYDNIKITGPRLDMDTDFKVWIGVIYSFSKYGLSSNTIQLSFQEFAKACGFPSKRLDGKLRNVIHDSLGRLRNKGISFKRGKSARGSYNTGL
;
A
#
# COMPACT_ATOMS: atom_id res chain seq x y z
N MET A 1 13.95 3.93 -10.45
CA MET A 1 13.25 5.17 -10.05
C MET A 1 12.48 4.89 -8.76
N ARG A 2 12.50 5.76 -7.74
CA ARG A 2 11.89 5.49 -6.41
C ARG A 2 10.74 6.47 -6.15
N LEU A 3 9.49 5.98 -6.08
CA LEU A 3 8.28 6.78 -5.83
C LEU A 3 8.16 7.33 -4.40
N GLY A 4 9.00 6.85 -3.47
CA GLY A 4 8.97 7.27 -2.07
C GLY A 4 7.72 6.80 -1.31
N VAL A 5 6.92 5.87 -1.83
CA VAL A 5 5.74 5.31 -1.14
C VAL A 5 6.14 4.69 0.20
N PHE A 6 7.23 3.90 0.18
CA PHE A 6 7.89 3.36 1.35
C PHE A 6 9.17 4.16 1.67
N VAL A 7 9.27 4.66 2.90
CA VAL A 7 10.40 5.45 3.39
C VAL A 7 10.94 4.87 4.70
N PRO A 8 12.23 5.06 5.02
CA PRO A 8 12.73 4.71 6.34
C PRO A 8 12.08 5.66 7.35
N LYS A 9 11.25 5.13 8.28
CA LYS A 9 10.66 5.87 9.40
C LYS A 9 10.13 7.26 9.04
N PRO A 10 8.90 7.37 8.49
CA PRO A 10 8.32 8.67 8.13
C PRO A 10 8.25 9.59 9.36
N THR A 11 8.61 10.86 9.17
CA THR A 11 8.43 11.89 10.21
C THR A 11 6.94 12.19 10.42
N LYS A 12 6.55 12.80 11.55
CA LYS A 12 5.14 13.15 11.82
C LYS A 12 4.52 13.97 10.67
N ASN A 13 5.23 14.97 10.15
CA ASN A 13 4.78 15.78 9.02
C ASN A 13 4.68 14.97 7.70
N GLN A 14 5.44 13.88 7.57
CA GLN A 14 5.35 12.98 6.42
C GLN A 14 4.26 11.91 6.56
N ALA A 15 3.79 11.66 7.78
CA ALA A 15 2.73 10.71 8.07
C ALA A 15 1.36 11.25 7.65
N ASP A 16 1.17 12.57 7.70
CA ASP A 16 -0.10 13.21 7.31
C ASP A 16 -0.12 13.53 5.82
N ASN A 17 -0.91 12.76 5.06
CA ASN A 17 -1.30 12.93 3.66
C ASN A 17 -0.30 13.64 2.74
N ASN A 18 0.62 12.87 2.16
CA ASN A 18 1.50 13.35 1.11
C ASN A 18 1.03 12.84 -0.25
N GLU A 19 0.78 13.77 -1.17
CA GLU A 19 0.57 13.45 -2.57
C GLU A 19 1.93 13.12 -3.23
N ILE A 20 1.95 12.06 -4.02
CA ILE A 20 3.12 11.61 -4.79
C ILE A 20 2.75 11.70 -6.26
N ASP A 21 3.49 12.49 -7.03
CA ASP A 21 3.38 12.45 -8.48
C ASP A 21 4.01 11.14 -9.00
N ALA A 22 3.15 10.28 -9.54
CA ALA A 22 3.51 8.99 -10.12
C ALA A 22 3.39 8.99 -11.66
N SER A 23 3.06 10.14 -12.29
CA SER A 23 2.76 10.25 -13.72
C SER A 23 3.87 9.68 -14.60
N LYS A 24 5.13 10.02 -14.29
CA LYS A 24 6.28 9.52 -15.04
C LYS A 24 6.49 8.00 -14.90
N VAL A 25 6.19 7.45 -13.73
CA VAL A 25 6.43 6.01 -13.45
C VAL A 25 5.28 5.18 -14.02
N PHE A 26 4.06 5.66 -13.90
CA PHE A 26 2.86 4.93 -14.31
C PHE A 26 2.47 5.19 -15.78
N SER A 27 3.13 6.11 -16.50
CA SER A 27 2.95 6.30 -17.94
C SER A 27 3.33 5.07 -18.79
N GLN A 28 4.05 4.11 -18.20
CA GLN A 28 4.38 2.83 -18.83
C GLN A 28 3.30 1.76 -18.65
N LEU A 29 2.29 2.01 -17.80
CA LEU A 29 1.18 1.08 -17.64
C LEU A 29 0.32 1.10 -18.91
N GLU A 30 -0.04 -0.08 -19.41
CA GLU A 30 -0.87 -0.22 -20.61
C GLU A 30 -2.19 0.55 -20.47
N ILE A 31 -2.84 0.47 -19.31
CA ILE A 31 -4.06 1.23 -19.01
C ILE A 31 -3.83 2.75 -19.08
N ALA A 32 -2.67 3.24 -18.65
CA ALA A 32 -2.38 4.67 -18.72
C ALA A 32 -2.18 5.14 -20.16
N GLN A 33 -1.57 4.32 -21.02
CA GLN A 33 -1.38 4.63 -22.43
C GLN A 33 -2.69 4.53 -23.21
N ALA A 34 -3.43 3.44 -23.03
CA ALA A 34 -4.70 3.19 -23.69
C ALA A 34 -5.75 4.28 -23.37
N GLU A 35 -5.81 4.70 -22.11
CA GLU A 35 -6.76 5.73 -21.66
C GLU A 35 -6.15 7.15 -21.65
N GLY A 36 -4.92 7.33 -22.12
CA GLY A 36 -4.25 8.64 -22.17
C GLY A 36 -4.15 9.33 -20.80
N TYR A 37 -3.95 8.58 -19.71
CA TYR A 37 -3.72 9.15 -18.38
C TYR A 37 -2.33 9.74 -18.29
N ASP A 38 -2.24 11.03 -18.00
CA ASP A 38 -1.01 11.82 -17.94
C ASP A 38 -0.78 12.50 -16.58
N ASN A 39 -1.78 12.44 -15.69
CA ASN A 39 -1.74 13.00 -14.34
C ASN A 39 -2.13 11.92 -13.34
N ILE A 40 -1.12 11.26 -12.78
CA ILE A 40 -1.26 10.09 -11.93
C ILE A 40 -0.66 10.38 -10.56
N LYS A 41 -1.45 10.21 -9.52
CA LYS A 41 -1.10 10.60 -8.15
C LYS A 41 -1.38 9.50 -7.15
N ILE A 42 -0.46 9.28 -6.23
CA ILE A 42 -0.68 8.40 -5.07
C ILE A 42 -0.90 9.30 -3.85
N THR A 43 -1.96 9.04 -3.10
CA THR A 43 -2.34 9.80 -1.90
C THR A 43 -2.39 8.89 -0.67
N GLY A 44 -2.36 9.52 0.50
CA GLY A 44 -2.38 8.84 1.81
C GLY A 44 -1.07 9.02 2.60
N PRO A 45 -0.95 8.37 3.75
CA PRO A 45 0.23 8.50 4.62
C PRO A 45 1.48 7.90 3.95
N ARG A 46 2.70 8.36 4.26
CA ARG A 46 3.90 7.59 3.86
C ARG A 46 3.94 6.25 4.62
N LEU A 47 4.49 5.21 4.00
CA LEU A 47 4.61 3.87 4.59
C LEU A 47 6.02 3.65 5.15
N ASP A 48 6.10 3.07 6.34
CA ASP A 48 7.36 2.68 6.97
C ASP A 48 7.92 1.40 6.35
N MET A 49 9.20 1.41 5.95
CA MET A 49 9.87 0.19 5.47
C MET A 49 10.06 -0.88 6.56
N ASP A 50 10.24 -0.50 7.82
CA ASP A 50 10.51 -1.47 8.88
C ASP A 50 9.27 -2.30 9.26
N THR A 51 8.09 -1.73 9.00
CA THR A 51 6.79 -2.26 9.41
C THR A 51 5.85 -2.45 8.23
N ASP A 52 5.46 -1.37 7.54
CA ASP A 52 4.39 -1.40 6.55
C ASP A 52 4.76 -2.19 5.29
N PHE A 53 6.03 -2.12 4.88
CA PHE A 53 6.52 -2.95 3.78
C PHE A 53 6.42 -4.45 4.12
N LYS A 54 6.79 -4.84 5.35
CA LYS A 54 6.69 -6.23 5.82
C LYS A 54 5.26 -6.71 5.89
N VAL A 55 4.35 -5.87 6.38
CA VAL A 55 2.92 -6.19 6.43
C VAL A 55 2.35 -6.32 5.01
N TRP A 56 2.71 -5.43 4.09
CA TRP A 56 2.29 -5.51 2.69
C TRP A 56 2.73 -6.81 2.01
N ILE A 57 4.01 -7.21 2.17
CA ILE A 57 4.50 -8.50 1.69
C ILE A 57 3.78 -9.67 2.37
N GLY A 58 3.51 -9.55 3.67
CA GLY A 58 2.74 -10.55 4.42
C GLY A 58 1.32 -10.74 3.88
N VAL A 59 0.63 -9.66 3.48
CA VAL A 59 -0.68 -9.73 2.80
C VAL A 59 -0.56 -10.48 1.48
N ILE A 60 0.38 -10.08 0.60
CA ILE A 60 0.58 -10.73 -0.70
C ILE A 60 0.87 -12.23 -0.53
N TYR A 61 1.79 -12.59 0.37
CA TYR A 61 2.14 -13.98 0.65
C TYR A 61 0.95 -14.78 1.20
N SER A 62 0.14 -14.17 2.08
CA SER A 62 -1.02 -14.85 2.66
C SER A 62 -2.09 -15.13 1.61
N PHE A 63 -2.36 -14.17 0.70
CA PHE A 63 -3.30 -14.36 -0.39
C PHE A 63 -2.79 -15.33 -1.46
N SER A 64 -1.48 -15.33 -1.77
CA SER A 64 -0.93 -16.30 -2.72
C SER A 64 -1.04 -17.75 -2.22
N LYS A 65 -1.02 -17.95 -0.90
CA LYS A 65 -1.12 -19.28 -0.28
C LYS A 65 -2.56 -19.73 0.00
N TYR A 66 -3.42 -18.82 0.45
CA TYR A 66 -4.75 -19.17 0.97
C TYR A 66 -5.91 -18.53 0.20
N GLY A 67 -5.65 -17.58 -0.71
CA GLY A 67 -6.66 -16.74 -1.35
C GLY A 67 -6.88 -16.99 -2.85
N LEU A 68 -6.39 -18.10 -3.42
CA LEU A 68 -6.50 -18.36 -4.86
C LEU A 68 -7.94 -18.36 -5.39
N SER A 69 -8.90 -18.75 -4.55
CA SER A 69 -10.32 -18.83 -4.90
C SER A 69 -11.21 -17.90 -4.07
N SER A 70 -10.62 -16.95 -3.33
CA SER A 70 -11.36 -16.10 -2.40
C SER A 70 -10.72 -14.73 -2.24
N ASN A 71 -11.56 -13.69 -2.19
CA ASN A 71 -11.14 -12.32 -1.88
C ASN A 71 -10.96 -12.08 -0.37
N THR A 72 -11.21 -13.10 0.45
CA THR A 72 -11.06 -13.04 1.91
C THR A 72 -10.32 -14.27 2.41
N ILE A 73 -9.40 -14.05 3.35
CA ILE A 73 -8.68 -15.12 4.05
C ILE A 73 -8.80 -14.89 5.56
N GLN A 74 -8.72 -15.97 6.33
CA GLN A 74 -8.72 -15.91 7.79
C GLN A 74 -7.50 -16.64 8.33
N LEU A 75 -6.70 -15.94 9.14
CA LEU A 75 -5.47 -16.46 9.73
C LEU A 75 -5.41 -16.10 11.21
N SER A 76 -4.71 -16.91 11.99
CA SER A 76 -4.34 -16.50 13.36
C SER A 76 -3.35 -15.34 13.31
N PHE A 77 -3.33 -14.52 14.38
CA PHE A 77 -2.35 -13.43 14.50
C PHE A 77 -0.91 -13.94 14.35
N GLN A 78 -0.58 -15.07 14.98
CA GLN A 78 0.77 -15.63 14.97
C GLN A 78 1.18 -16.08 13.57
N GLU A 79 0.26 -16.69 12.83
CA GLU A 79 0.50 -17.11 11.45
C GLU A 79 0.71 -15.91 10.53
N PHE A 80 -0.17 -14.92 10.59
CA PHE A 80 -0.05 -13.72 9.77
C PHE A 80 1.21 -12.91 10.12
N ALA A 81 1.56 -12.78 11.40
CA ALA A 81 2.77 -12.07 11.81
C ALA A 81 4.05 -12.78 11.33
N LYS A 82 4.07 -14.13 11.28
CA LYS A 82 5.15 -14.90 10.66
C LYS A 82 5.20 -14.71 9.14
N ALA A 83 4.05 -14.65 8.47
CA ALA A 83 3.97 -14.31 7.04
C ALA A 83 4.55 -12.91 6.74
N CYS A 84 4.36 -11.95 7.64
CA CYS A 84 5.00 -10.63 7.57
C CYS A 84 6.53 -10.67 7.89
N GLY A 85 7.09 -11.82 8.27
CA GLY A 85 8.51 -11.96 8.61
C GLY A 85 8.89 -11.49 10.01
N PHE A 86 7.94 -11.34 10.95
CA PHE A 86 8.27 -11.01 12.34
C PHE A 86 8.71 -12.26 13.12
N PRO A 87 9.77 -12.18 13.96
CA PRO A 87 10.25 -13.32 14.73
C PRO A 87 9.28 -13.67 15.87
N SER A 88 9.17 -14.97 16.19
CA SER A 88 8.26 -15.47 17.23
C SER A 88 8.39 -14.77 18.59
N LYS A 89 9.61 -14.33 18.95
CA LYS A 89 9.90 -13.61 20.21
C LYS A 89 9.22 -12.23 20.30
N ARG A 90 8.73 -11.68 19.19
CA ARG A 90 8.05 -10.38 19.11
C ARG A 90 6.54 -10.50 18.96
N LEU A 91 5.97 -11.70 19.01
CA LEU A 91 4.53 -11.93 18.85
C LEU A 91 3.77 -11.58 20.13
N ASP A 92 3.73 -10.29 20.44
CA ASP A 92 3.06 -9.70 21.59
C ASP A 92 1.89 -8.78 21.18
N GLY A 93 1.17 -8.27 22.18
CA GLY A 93 0.07 -7.33 21.95
C GLY A 93 0.51 -6.02 21.29
N LYS A 94 1.76 -5.59 21.53
CA LYS A 94 2.30 -4.37 20.91
C LYS A 94 2.47 -4.55 19.40
N LEU A 95 3.06 -5.67 18.96
CA LEU A 95 3.18 -5.99 17.54
C LEU A 95 1.81 -6.12 16.88
N ARG A 96 0.81 -6.68 17.60
CA ARG A 96 -0.56 -6.78 17.09
C ARG A 96 -1.15 -5.40 16.75
N ASN A 97 -1.00 -4.43 17.63
CA ASN A 97 -1.45 -3.05 17.38
C ASN A 97 -0.66 -2.41 16.23
N VAL A 98 0.66 -2.62 16.19
CA VAL A 98 1.51 -2.10 15.09
C VAL A 98 1.07 -2.63 13.72
N ILE A 99 0.76 -3.93 13.63
CA ILE A 99 0.24 -4.55 12.39
C ILE A 99 -1.15 -4.01 12.06
N HIS A 100 -2.03 -3.85 13.05
CA HIS A 100 -3.36 -3.26 12.86
C HIS A 100 -3.27 -1.86 12.25
N ASP A 101 -2.46 -0.97 12.82
CA ASP A 101 -2.28 0.39 12.33
C ASP A 101 -1.67 0.40 10.91
N SER A 102 -0.75 -0.54 10.65
CA SER A 102 -0.13 -0.74 9.34
C SER A 102 -1.15 -1.10 8.26
N LEU A 103 -2.04 -2.05 8.54
CA LEU A 103 -3.14 -2.41 7.64
C LEU A 103 -4.05 -1.21 7.37
N GLY A 104 -4.34 -0.38 8.39
CA GLY A 104 -5.07 0.87 8.23
C GLY A 104 -4.37 1.86 7.27
N ARG A 105 -3.06 2.05 7.43
CA ARG A 105 -2.27 2.93 6.54
C ARG A 105 -2.15 2.40 5.11
N LEU A 106 -2.10 1.08 4.94
CA LEU A 106 -2.08 0.44 3.62
C LEU A 106 -3.42 0.63 2.91
N ARG A 107 -4.53 0.38 3.62
CA ARG A 107 -5.88 0.58 3.10
C ARG A 107 -6.13 2.01 2.65
N ASN A 108 -5.67 2.99 3.43
CA ASN A 108 -5.87 4.41 3.14
C ASN A 108 -4.98 4.95 1.99
N LYS A 109 -4.37 4.09 1.17
CA LYS A 109 -3.68 4.51 -0.05
C LYS A 109 -4.67 4.65 -1.20
N GLY A 110 -4.68 5.82 -1.81
CA GLY A 110 -5.40 6.07 -3.06
C GLY A 110 -4.43 6.18 -4.23
N ILE A 111 -4.84 5.73 -5.41
CA ILE A 111 -4.16 6.03 -6.68
C ILE A 111 -5.20 6.66 -7.59
N SER A 112 -4.91 7.87 -8.05
CA SER A 112 -5.75 8.62 -8.98
C SER A 112 -5.09 8.66 -10.35
N PHE A 113 -5.86 8.37 -11.39
CA PHE A 113 -5.49 8.48 -12.79
C PHE A 113 -6.40 9.55 -13.41
N LYS A 114 -5.81 10.56 -14.05
CA LYS A 114 -6.54 11.63 -14.74
C LYS A 114 -5.97 11.88 -16.12
N ARG A 115 -6.83 12.31 -17.03
CA ARG A 115 -6.49 12.83 -18.36
C ARG A 115 -6.54 14.36 -18.30
N GLY A 116 -5.39 15.01 -18.40
CA GLY A 116 -5.22 16.45 -18.24
C GLY A 116 -5.55 16.96 -16.82
N LYS A 117 -5.95 18.23 -16.73
CA LYS A 117 -6.31 18.89 -15.44
C LYS A 117 -7.78 18.73 -15.04
N SER A 118 -8.61 18.16 -15.92
CA SER A 118 -10.05 18.04 -15.72
C SER A 118 -10.41 16.67 -15.12
N ALA A 119 -11.48 16.60 -14.32
CA ALA A 119 -11.98 15.35 -13.76
C ALA A 119 -12.71 14.45 -14.79
N ARG A 120 -12.89 14.92 -16.03
CA ARG A 120 -13.52 14.14 -17.11
C ARG A 120 -12.63 12.93 -17.45
N GLY A 121 -13.14 11.73 -17.19
CA GLY A 121 -12.42 10.48 -17.44
C GLY A 121 -11.42 10.10 -16.34
N SER A 122 -11.52 10.66 -15.13
CA SER A 122 -10.66 10.25 -14.02
C SER A 122 -11.05 8.89 -13.45
N TYR A 123 -10.06 8.07 -13.11
CA TYR A 123 -10.23 6.82 -12.39
C TYR A 123 -9.51 6.87 -11.04
N ASN A 124 -10.19 6.53 -9.95
CA ASN A 124 -9.60 6.47 -8.61
C ASN A 124 -9.68 5.04 -8.09
N THR A 125 -8.54 4.46 -7.72
CA THR A 125 -8.52 3.22 -6.96
C THR A 125 -8.70 3.54 -5.48
N GLY A 126 -9.75 3.02 -4.86
CA GLY A 126 -9.89 2.93 -3.41
C GLY A 126 -9.87 1.47 -2.97
N LEU A 127 -9.23 1.17 -1.83
CA LEU A 127 -9.34 -0.11 -1.12
C LEU A 127 -10.08 0.10 0.21
#